data_AF-A0A371JC24-F1
#
_entry.id   AF-A0A371JC24-F1
#
_cell.length_a   1.000
_cell.length_b   1.000
_cell.length_c   1.000
_cell.angle_alpha   90.00
_cell.angle_beta   90.00
_cell.angle_gamma   90.00
#
_symmetry.space_group_name_H-M   'P 1'
#
loop_
_entity.id
_entity.type
_entity.pdbx_description
1 polymer ?
#
loop_
_entity_poly.entity_id
_entity_poly.type
_entity_poly.pdbx_seq_one_letter_code
_entity_poly.pdbx_strand_id
1 'polypeptide(L)' 'MKKQLRIEYKDGGEVKLTNSKATNTSIFVNYLKQIPVTSILNASVYTYPLSENKPLVLVENGVPRNDNVYALVNNAN' A
#
# COMPACT_ATOMS: atom_id res chain seq x y z
N MET A 1 8.28 -9.79 -9.53
CA MET A 1 7.95 -9.87 -8.09
C MET A 1 6.47 -9.61 -7.90
N LYS A 2 5.79 -10.44 -7.10
CA LYS A 2 4.37 -10.24 -6.76
C LYS A 2 4.29 -9.16 -5.68
N LYS A 3 3.37 -8.21 -5.84
CA LYS A 3 3.09 -7.18 -4.82
C LYS A 3 1.64 -7.30 -4.35
N GLN A 4 1.41 -6.97 -3.09
CA GLN A 4 0.08 -6.99 -2.50
C GLN A 4 -0.11 -5.76 -1.62
N LEU A 5 -1.11 -4.95 -1.92
CA LEU A 5 -1.60 -3.87 -1.06
C LEU A 5 -2.64 -4.45 -0.09
N ARG A 6 -2.48 -4.17 1.20
CA ARG A 6 -3.50 -4.40 2.22
C ARG A 6 -3.88 -3.07 2.84
N ILE A 7 -5.17 -2.81 2.98
CA ILE A 7 -5.73 -1.64 3.65
C ILE A 7 -6.77 -2.13 4.65
N GLU A 8 -6.68 -1.64 5.86
CA GLU A 8 -7.63 -1.80 6.95
C GLU A 8 -8.24 -0.43 7.25
N TYR A 9 -9.55 -0.36 7.35
CA TYR A 9 -10.31 0.85 7.60
C TYR A 9 -10.77 0.91 9.06
N LYS A 10 -10.99 2.13 9.57
CA LYS A 10 -11.42 2.34 10.97
C LYS A 10 -12.81 1.79 11.30
N ASP A 11 -13.63 1.57 10.28
CA ASP A 11 -14.95 0.95 10.40
C ASP A 11 -14.89 -0.59 10.43
N GLY A 12 -13.69 -1.17 10.37
CA GLY A 12 -13.47 -2.62 10.31
C GLY A 12 -13.47 -3.19 8.89
N GLY A 13 -13.61 -2.36 7.85
CA GLY A 13 -13.46 -2.79 6.47
C GLY A 13 -12.03 -3.22 6.15
N GLU A 14 -11.86 -4.18 5.25
CA GLU A 14 -10.55 -4.62 4.77
C GLU A 14 -10.53 -4.75 3.24
N VAL A 15 -9.43 -4.31 2.63
CA VAL A 15 -9.17 -4.46 1.19
C VAL A 15 -7.81 -5.10 0.96
N LYS A 16 -7.80 -6.10 0.08
CA LYS A 16 -6.59 -6.79 -0.37
C LYS A 16 -6.51 -6.78 -1.90
N LEU A 17 -5.56 -6.01 -2.43
CA LEU A 17 -5.29 -5.91 -3.86
C LEU A 17 -3.97 -6.63 -4.15
N THR A 18 -4.02 -7.64 -5.02
CA THR A 18 -2.84 -8.42 -5.38
C THR A 18 -2.53 -8.21 -6.85
N ASN A 19 -1.27 -7.87 -7.16
CA ASN A 19 -0.81 -7.75 -8.53
C ASN A 19 0.11 -8.93 -8.89
N SER A 20 -0.25 -9.64 -9.96
CA SER A 20 0.47 -10.79 -10.51
C SER A 20 1.66 -10.42 -11.41
N LYS A 21 1.74 -9.18 -11.92
CA LYS A 21 2.85 -8.71 -12.78
C LYS A 21 3.64 -7.56 -12.14
N ALA A 22 4.92 -7.44 -12.47
CA ALA A 22 5.89 -6.58 -11.78
C ALA A 22 5.58 -5.06 -11.79
N THR A 23 4.68 -4.57 -12.64
CA THR A 23 4.69 -3.16 -13.08
C THR A 23 3.50 -2.29 -12.68
N ASN A 24 2.43 -2.83 -12.09
CA ASN A 24 1.24 -2.01 -11.77
C ASN A 24 1.24 -1.42 -10.36
N THR A 25 2.37 -0.88 -9.91
CA THR A 25 2.43 -0.01 -8.72
C THR A 25 1.45 1.17 -8.86
N SER A 26 1.22 1.64 -10.09
CA SER A 26 0.27 2.69 -10.44
C SER A 26 -1.18 2.37 -10.07
N ILE A 27 -1.59 1.09 -10.05
CA ILE A 27 -2.94 0.70 -9.59
C ILE A 27 -3.06 0.98 -8.09
N PHE A 28 -2.04 0.65 -7.30
CA PHE A 28 -2.05 0.93 -5.86
C PHE A 28 -2.07 2.43 -5.58
N VAL A 29 -1.27 3.21 -6.31
CA VAL A 29 -1.24 4.67 -6.20
C VAL A 29 -2.59 5.29 -6.57
N ASN A 30 -3.21 4.86 -7.67
CA ASN A 30 -4.51 5.36 -8.10
C ASN A 30 -5.62 5.00 -7.11
N TYR A 31 -5.59 3.79 -6.55
CA TYR A 31 -6.55 3.37 -5.54
C TYR A 31 -6.42 4.22 -4.27
N LEU A 32 -5.20 4.43 -3.77
CA LEU A 32 -4.94 5.25 -2.59
C LEU A 32 -5.36 6.72 -2.78
N LYS A 33 -5.22 7.28 -3.99
CA LYS A 33 -5.68 8.64 -4.31
C LYS A 33 -7.21 8.82 -4.21
N GLN A 34 -7.98 7.74 -4.36
CA GLN A 34 -9.43 7.78 -4.30
C GLN A 34 -9.97 7.63 -2.87
N ILE A 35 -9.11 7.28 -1.90
CA ILE A 35 -9.52 6.97 -0.54
C ILE A 35 -9.09 8.10 0.41
N PRO A 36 -10.00 8.59 1.27
CA PRO A 36 -9.61 9.53 2.31
C PRO A 36 -8.70 8.85 3.33
N VAL A 37 -7.45 9.31 3.46
CA VAL A 37 -6.46 8.69 4.37
C VAL A 37 -6.94 8.65 5.83
N THR A 38 -7.80 9.58 6.23
CA THR A 38 -8.38 9.65 7.58
C THR A 38 -9.30 8.47 7.93
N SER A 39 -9.86 7.77 6.93
CA SER A 39 -10.69 6.57 7.13
C SER A 39 -9.86 5.29 7.24
N ILE A 40 -8.58 5.33 6.83
CA ILE A 40 -7.66 4.21 6.90
C ILE A 40 -7.14 4.06 8.33
N LEU A 41 -7.19 2.85 8.86
CA LEU A 41 -6.51 2.47 10.10
C LEU A 41 -5.05 2.09 9.75
N ASN A 42 -4.84 1.08 8.92
CA ASN A 42 -3.52 0.62 8.50
C ASN A 42 -3.45 0.38 6.99
N ALA A 43 -2.33 0.70 6.35
CA ALA A 43 -2.10 0.36 4.94
C ALA A 43 -0.64 -0.06 4.71
N SER A 44 -0.43 -1.16 3.99
CA SER A 44 0.92 -1.70 3.73
C SER A 44 1.02 -2.42 2.40
N VAL A 45 2.18 -2.33 1.75
CA VAL A 45 2.52 -3.08 0.54
C VAL A 45 3.52 -4.18 0.86
N TYR A 46 3.14 -5.41 0.55
CA TYR A 46 3.94 -6.61 0.70
C TYR A 46 4.54 -7.01 -0.64
N THR A 47 5.80 -7.39 -0.64
CA THR A 47 6.54 -7.81 -1.84
C THR A 47 7.06 -9.22 -1.62
N TYR A 48 6.81 -10.12 -2.57
CA TYR A 48 7.23 -11.52 -2.46
C TYR A 48 8.55 -11.77 -3.23
N PRO A 49 9.46 -12.61 -2.67
CA PRO A 49 9.30 -13.37 -1.43
C PRO A 49 9.43 -12.49 -0.16
N LEU A 50 8.60 -12.80 0.86
CA LEU A 50 8.51 -12.01 2.11
C LEU A 50 9.80 -12.09 2.94
N SER A 51 10.55 -13.18 2.84
CA SER A 51 11.83 -13.39 3.53
C SER A 51 12.88 -12.33 3.18
N GLU A 52 12.77 -11.74 2.00
CA GLU A 52 13.74 -10.78 1.47
C GLU A 52 13.25 -9.33 1.55
N ASN A 53 11.97 -9.12 1.85
CA ASN A 53 11.34 -7.82 1.74
C ASN A 53 10.41 -7.55 2.93
N LYS A 54 10.79 -6.59 3.78
CA LYS A 54 9.88 -6.05 4.79
C LYS A 54 8.70 -5.35 4.13
N PRO A 55 7.49 -5.39 4.72
CA PRO A 55 6.36 -4.64 4.20
C PRO A 55 6.65 -3.14 4.23
N LEU A 56 6.28 -2.46 3.15
CA LEU A 56 6.32 -1.01 3.06
C LEU A 56 5.04 -0.45 3.68
N VAL A 57 5.13 0.09 4.89
CA VAL A 57 4.00 0.66 5.62
C VAL A 57 3.71 2.07 5.12
N LEU A 58 2.47 2.33 4.69
CA LEU A 58 2.05 3.59 4.07
C LEU A 58 1.24 4.46 5.02
N VAL A 59 0.39 3.83 5.81
CA VAL A 59 -0.44 4.47 6.83
C VAL A 59 -0.43 3.55 8.05
N GLU A 60 -0.26 4.14 9.22
CA GLU A 60 -0.31 3.42 10.50
C GLU A 60 -1.15 4.22 11.48
N ASN A 61 -2.18 3.60 12.05
CA ASN A 61 -3.17 4.25 12.90
C ASN A 61 -3.74 5.56 12.32
N GLY A 62 -3.98 5.60 11.00
CA GLY A 62 -4.49 6.77 10.30
C GLY A 62 -3.48 7.90 10.08
N VAL A 63 -2.19 7.67 10.37
CA VAL A 63 -1.10 8.62 10.11
C VAL A 63 -0.32 8.19 8.86
N PRO A 64 -0.27 9.02 7.80
CA PRO A 64 0.55 8.72 6.63
C PRO A 64 2.05 8.70 6.97
N ARG A 65 2.76 7.67 6.51
CA ARG A 65 4.22 7.60 6.52
C ARG A 65 4.74 8.24 5.23
N ASN A 66 4.91 9.56 5.27
CA ASN A 66 5.16 10.40 4.09
C ASN A 66 6.42 9.99 3.28
N ASP A 67 7.45 9.49 3.96
CA ASP A 67 8.65 8.90 3.38
C ASP A 67 8.34 7.71 2.46
N ASN A 68 7.41 6.85 2.87
CA ASN A 68 7.04 5.64 2.14
C ASN A 68 5.99 5.89 1.04
N VAL A 69 5.11 6.86 1.24
CA VAL A 69 4.15 7.30 0.20
C VAL A 69 4.90 7.92 -0.98
N TYR A 70 5.91 8.76 -0.72
CA TYR A 70 6.79 9.30 -1.75
C TYR A 70 7.61 8.20 -2.45
N ALA A 71 8.12 7.21 -1.71
CA ALA A 71 8.86 6.09 -2.28
C ALA A 71 8.01 5.26 -3.27
N LEU A 72 6.70 5.10 -3.01
CA LEU A 72 5.79 4.39 -3.90
C LEU A 72 5.49 5.13 -5.20
N VAL A 73 5.41 6.46 -5.12
CA VAL A 73 5.17 7.33 -6.28
C VAL A 73 6.43 7.44 -7.15
N ASN A 74 7.62 7.55 -6.52
CA ASN A 74 8.88 7.75 -7.24
C ASN A 74 9.53 6.45 -7.75
N ASN A 75 9.27 5.29 -7.14
CA ASN A 75 9.72 3.98 -7.66
C ASN A 75 8.70 3.33 -8.63
N ALA A 76 7.73 4.11 -9.13
CA ALA A 76 6.79 3.68 -10.16
C ALA A 76 7.24 4.03 -11.60
N ASN A 77 8.41 4.65 -11.74
CA ASN A 77 9.07 4.97 -13.03
C ASN A 77 10.23 4.01 -13.30
#